data_AF-A0A074XLT4-F1
#
_entry.id   AF-A0A074XLT4-F1
#
_cell.length_a   1.000
_cell.length_b   1.000
_cell.length_c   1.000
_cell.angle_alpha   90.00
_cell.angle_beta   90.00
_cell.angle_gamma   90.00
#
_symmetry.space_group_name_H-M   'P 1'
#
loop_
_entity.id
_entity.type
_entity.pdbx_description
1 polymer ?
#
loop_
_entity_poly.entity_id
_entity_poly.type
_entity_poly.pdbx_seq_one_letter_code
_entity_poly.pdbx_strand_id
1 'polypeptide(L)'
;FLAVLKKLGRLRNLRSVKLKSSSECVGPQQRRHWWARNVPESIKFRADVLQSLFAGLNAEYASPKLDQLCIENLQGCGNEMLVRSKDFGAVLSRVQKLELQITTEDVDGDGSLPANLGKKELHSFFGQQLVQGWLEPVREHLTHLKLYSRDMYFGYLPKCHLPTFPALRSLILGGLSFSHEEQLTWVLTHGNTLEELVLDNCPIVIGVRIPSTLDSNNFPIEPLFNS
;
A
#
# COMPACT_ATOMS: atom_id res chain seq x y z
N PHE A 1 -7.60 23.39 4.33
CA PHE A 1 -7.45 21.95 4.63
C PHE A 1 -6.06 21.59 5.17
N LEU A 2 -4.98 21.67 4.37
CA LEU A 2 -3.62 21.25 4.79
C LEU A 2 -3.12 21.90 6.09
N ALA A 3 -3.43 23.18 6.31
CA ALA A 3 -3.07 23.90 7.55
C ALA A 3 -3.75 23.32 8.81
N VAL A 4 -4.90 22.64 8.66
CA VAL A 4 -5.58 21.97 9.77
C VAL A 4 -4.89 20.64 10.09
N LEU A 5 -4.48 19.88 9.07
CA LEU A 5 -3.73 18.63 9.25
C LEU A 5 -2.46 18.86 10.08
N LYS A 6 -1.72 19.93 9.78
CA LYS A 6 -0.52 20.33 10.54
C LYS A 6 -0.78 20.67 12.01
N LYS A 7 -2.04 20.84 12.42
CA LYS A 7 -2.44 21.12 13.81
C LYS A 7 -2.96 19.88 14.54
N LEU A 8 -3.00 18.70 13.91
CA LEU A 8 -3.54 17.47 14.51
C LEU A 8 -2.81 17.05 15.79
N GLY A 9 -1.51 17.35 15.93
CA GLY A 9 -0.77 17.11 17.17
C GLY A 9 -1.39 17.77 18.41
N ARG A 10 -2.20 18.83 18.24
CA ARG A 10 -2.94 19.43 19.38
C ARG A 10 -3.91 18.45 20.04
N LEU A 11 -4.30 17.36 19.36
CA LEU A 11 -5.19 16.33 19.87
C LEU A 11 -4.41 15.26 20.66
N ARG A 12 -4.07 15.55 21.93
CA ARG A 12 -3.20 14.68 22.76
C ARG A 12 -3.72 13.27 23.05
N ASN A 13 -5.02 13.05 22.91
CA ASN A 13 -5.67 11.75 23.12
C ASN A 13 -6.01 11.04 21.81
N LEU A 14 -5.53 11.54 20.66
CA LEU A 14 -5.72 10.90 19.36
C LEU A 14 -5.04 9.52 19.36
N ARG A 15 -5.83 8.48 19.11
CA ARG A 15 -5.38 7.08 19.04
C ARG A 15 -5.43 6.49 17.64
N SER A 16 -6.43 6.90 16.88
CA SER A 16 -6.68 6.38 15.54
C SER A 16 -6.87 7.53 14.56
N VAL A 17 -6.25 7.39 13.39
CA VAL A 17 -6.40 8.32 12.27
C VAL A 17 -6.76 7.52 11.04
N LYS A 18 -7.82 7.97 10.36
CA LYS A 18 -8.20 7.49 9.03
C LYS A 18 -8.11 8.64 8.04
N LEU A 19 -7.30 8.47 7.00
CA LEU A 19 -7.27 9.33 5.82
C LEU A 19 -7.85 8.55 4.64
N LYS A 20 -8.81 9.15 3.94
CA LYS A 20 -9.41 8.55 2.75
C LYS A 20 -9.28 9.52 1.59
N SER A 21 -8.54 9.10 0.56
CA SER A 21 -8.50 9.78 -0.73
C SER A 21 -9.63 9.28 -1.62
N SER A 22 -9.89 9.96 -2.74
CA SER A 22 -10.78 9.43 -3.79
C SER A 22 -10.32 8.03 -4.24
N SER A 23 -11.25 7.17 -4.64
CA SER A 23 -10.90 5.89 -5.27
C SER A 23 -10.33 6.07 -6.67
N GLU A 24 -10.66 7.16 -7.34
CA GLU A 24 -10.12 7.47 -8.67
C GLU A 24 -8.78 8.20 -8.53
N CYS A 25 -7.77 7.78 -9.28
CA CYS A 25 -6.45 8.43 -9.34
C CYS A 25 -5.86 8.38 -10.75
N VAL A 26 -4.86 9.24 -11.01
CA VAL A 26 -4.17 9.34 -12.32
C VAL A 26 -2.68 9.11 -12.13
N GLY A 27 -2.10 8.25 -12.99
CA GLY A 27 -0.68 7.94 -12.95
C GLY A 27 0.16 9.00 -13.65
N PRO A 28 1.48 9.03 -13.42
CA PRO A 28 2.38 9.98 -14.07
C PRO A 28 2.27 9.99 -15.60
N GLN A 29 2.10 8.80 -16.19
CA GLN A 29 2.00 8.59 -17.63
C GLN A 29 0.62 8.97 -18.20
N GLN A 30 -0.43 8.94 -17.38
CA GLN A 30 -1.81 9.15 -17.81
C GLN A 30 -2.27 10.61 -17.73
N ARG A 31 -1.45 11.54 -17.24
CA ARG A 31 -1.81 12.96 -17.01
C ARG A 31 -2.33 13.70 -18.24
N ARG A 32 -2.05 13.21 -19.45
CA ARG A 32 -2.47 13.81 -20.72
C ARG A 32 -3.74 13.19 -21.30
N HIS A 33 -4.28 12.13 -20.70
CA HIS A 33 -5.51 11.50 -21.17
C HIS A 33 -6.73 12.39 -20.89
N TRP A 34 -7.77 12.25 -21.72
CA TRP A 34 -8.96 13.10 -21.65
C TRP A 34 -9.71 12.95 -20.32
N TRP A 35 -9.77 11.75 -19.76
CA TRP A 35 -10.43 11.45 -18.48
C TRP A 35 -9.62 11.89 -17.26
N ALA A 36 -8.30 12.05 -17.39
CA ALA A 36 -7.44 12.47 -16.29
C ALA A 36 -7.80 13.86 -15.72
N ARG A 37 -8.49 14.68 -16.52
CA ARG A 37 -9.01 15.99 -16.09
C ARG A 37 -10.20 15.90 -15.14
N ASN A 38 -10.90 14.75 -15.13
CA ASN A 38 -12.08 14.53 -14.30
C ASN A 38 -11.74 13.89 -12.96
N VAL A 39 -10.50 13.40 -12.80
CA VAL A 39 -10.08 12.83 -11.52
C VAL A 39 -9.95 13.93 -10.46
N PRO A 40 -10.57 13.77 -9.28
CA PRO A 40 -10.74 14.86 -8.31
C PRO A 40 -9.43 15.26 -7.62
N GLU A 41 -8.43 14.39 -7.59
CA GLU A 41 -7.21 14.57 -6.81
C GLU A 41 -5.97 14.30 -7.66
N SER A 42 -5.07 15.28 -7.74
CA SER A 42 -3.76 15.08 -8.37
C SER A 42 -2.80 14.30 -7.46
N ILE A 43 -1.80 13.65 -8.05
CA ILE A 43 -0.67 13.02 -7.32
C ILE A 43 -0.04 14.01 -6.32
N LYS A 44 0.20 15.26 -6.77
CA LYS A 44 0.78 16.29 -5.91
C LYS A 44 -0.11 16.61 -4.71
N PHE A 45 -1.43 16.74 -4.94
CA PHE A 45 -2.36 17.02 -3.86
C PHE A 45 -2.36 15.89 -2.82
N ARG A 46 -2.41 14.62 -3.24
CA ARG A 46 -2.33 13.46 -2.32
C ARG A 46 -1.03 13.45 -1.51
N ALA A 47 0.09 13.71 -2.17
CA ALA A 47 1.40 13.80 -1.51
C ALA A 47 1.45 14.95 -0.49
N ASP A 48 0.97 16.15 -0.85
CA ASP A 48 0.92 17.31 0.03
C ASP A 48 0.01 17.07 1.25
N VAL A 49 -1.10 16.33 1.06
CA VAL A 49 -2.02 15.91 2.12
C VAL A 49 -1.33 14.94 3.09
N LEU A 50 -0.72 13.87 2.57
CA LEU A 50 0.02 12.91 3.39
C LEU A 50 1.17 13.59 4.15
N GLN A 51 1.97 14.41 3.48
CA GLN A 51 3.07 15.13 4.13
C GLN A 51 2.58 16.06 5.24
N SER A 52 1.47 16.77 5.01
CA SER A 52 0.87 17.63 6.02
C SER A 52 0.28 16.83 7.19
N LEU A 53 -0.27 15.65 6.94
CA LEU A 53 -0.78 14.74 7.97
C LEU A 53 0.35 14.27 8.88
N PHE A 54 1.40 13.67 8.31
CA PHE A 54 2.52 13.12 9.09
C PHE A 54 3.27 14.21 9.86
N ALA A 55 3.53 15.37 9.23
CA ALA A 55 4.09 16.53 9.93
C ALA A 55 3.20 16.99 11.10
N GLY A 56 1.88 16.97 10.92
CA GLY A 56 0.94 17.32 11.98
C GLY A 56 0.90 16.33 13.14
N LEU A 57 0.99 15.03 12.87
CA LEU A 57 1.01 13.96 13.88
C LEU A 57 2.31 13.91 14.69
N ASN A 58 3.40 14.44 14.12
CA ASN A 58 4.72 14.50 14.73
C ASN A 58 5.12 15.88 15.29
N ALA A 59 4.29 16.92 15.13
CA ALA A 59 4.57 18.29 15.59
C ALA A 59 4.79 18.39 17.12
N GLU A 60 5.20 19.59 17.61
CA GLU A 60 5.57 19.95 19.00
C GLU A 60 4.64 19.48 20.14
N TYR A 61 3.44 18.98 19.80
CA TYR A 61 2.58 18.24 20.69
C TYR A 61 2.31 16.89 20.02
N ALA A 62 3.20 15.92 20.17
CA ALA A 62 3.01 14.63 19.53
C ALA A 62 1.64 14.04 19.92
N SER A 63 1.05 13.20 19.07
CA SER A 63 -0.01 12.28 19.48
C SER A 63 0.66 10.99 20.00
N PRO A 64 1.17 10.92 21.26
CA PRO A 64 1.95 9.78 21.73
C PRO A 64 1.12 8.51 21.87
N LYS A 65 -0.21 8.67 21.94
CA LYS A 65 -1.17 7.56 22.05
C LYS A 65 -1.66 7.06 20.70
N LEU A 66 -1.19 7.63 19.59
CA LEU A 66 -1.54 7.17 18.26
C LEU A 66 -0.98 5.76 18.06
N ASP A 67 -1.88 4.79 17.93
CA ASP A 67 -1.56 3.38 17.75
C ASP A 67 -2.15 2.82 16.45
N GLN A 68 -3.14 3.49 15.85
CA GLN A 68 -3.79 3.06 14.61
C GLN A 68 -3.68 4.11 13.50
N LEU A 69 -3.24 3.66 12.34
CA LEU A 69 -3.21 4.43 11.11
C LEU A 69 -3.93 3.67 9.99
N CYS A 70 -4.94 4.30 9.41
CA CYS A 70 -5.67 3.80 8.26
C CYS A 70 -5.55 4.78 7.09
N ILE A 71 -5.00 4.32 5.96
CA ILE A 71 -4.96 5.07 4.71
C ILE A 71 -5.79 4.33 3.67
N GLU A 72 -6.96 4.87 3.36
CA GLU A 72 -7.82 4.39 2.28
C GLU A 72 -7.46 5.08 0.97
N ASN A 73 -7.33 4.28 -0.09
CA ASN A 73 -6.95 4.71 -1.43
C ASN A 73 -5.56 5.38 -1.47
N LEU A 74 -4.57 4.74 -0.86
CA LEU A 74 -3.16 5.09 -1.01
C LEU A 74 -2.72 4.82 -2.46
N GLN A 75 -2.32 5.88 -3.18
CA GLN A 75 -1.76 5.74 -4.52
C GLN A 75 -0.29 5.32 -4.41
N GLY A 76 0.13 4.36 -5.24
CA GLY A 76 1.48 3.79 -5.22
C GLY A 76 2.62 4.69 -5.72
N CYS A 77 2.39 5.98 -5.99
CA CYS A 77 3.41 6.89 -6.54
C CYS A 77 3.38 8.26 -5.86
N GLY A 78 4.49 9.01 -5.94
CA GLY A 78 4.57 10.39 -5.43
C GLY A 78 4.80 10.49 -3.93
N ASN A 79 5.13 9.37 -3.27
CA ASN A 79 5.35 9.29 -1.82
C ASN A 79 6.83 9.30 -1.44
N GLU A 80 7.76 9.45 -2.38
CA GLU A 80 9.20 9.25 -2.17
C GLU A 80 9.78 10.23 -1.14
N MET A 81 9.33 11.48 -1.19
CA MET A 81 9.75 12.52 -0.22
C MET A 81 9.10 12.32 1.15
N LEU A 82 7.89 11.77 1.19
CA LEU A 82 7.19 11.47 2.43
C LEU A 82 7.89 10.36 3.20
N VAL A 83 8.16 9.22 2.56
CA VAL A 83 8.75 8.04 3.22
C VAL A 83 10.17 8.29 3.74
N ARG A 84 10.88 9.28 3.16
CA ARG A 84 12.20 9.73 3.62
C ARG A 84 12.14 10.78 4.72
N SER A 85 10.94 11.29 5.06
CA SER A 85 10.80 12.34 6.06
C SER A 85 10.92 11.79 7.48
N LYS A 86 11.51 12.60 8.39
CA LYS A 86 11.63 12.25 9.81
C LYS A 86 10.27 12.08 10.48
N ASP A 87 9.30 12.90 10.09
CA ASP A 87 7.95 12.86 10.63
C ASP A 87 7.25 11.54 10.32
N PHE A 88 7.43 11.04 9.11
CA PHE A 88 6.88 9.76 8.68
C PHE A 88 7.42 8.59 9.52
N GLY A 89 8.75 8.48 9.63
CA GLY A 89 9.38 7.42 10.43
C GLY A 89 9.00 7.48 11.92
N ALA A 90 8.97 8.69 12.49
CA ALA A 90 8.60 8.89 13.89
C ALA A 90 7.13 8.60 14.20
N VAL A 91 6.23 8.74 13.23
CA VAL A 91 4.83 8.32 13.38
C VAL A 91 4.71 6.80 13.27
N LEU A 92 5.28 6.18 12.24
CA LEU A 92 5.18 4.73 12.06
C LEU A 92 5.82 3.94 13.19
N SER A 93 6.90 4.42 13.80
CA SER A 93 7.52 3.76 14.96
C SER A 93 6.60 3.60 16.19
N ARG A 94 5.44 4.28 16.21
CA ARG A 94 4.43 4.19 17.28
C ARG A 94 3.17 3.42 16.87
N VAL A 95 2.95 3.26 15.56
CA VAL A 95 1.75 2.61 15.02
C VAL A 95 1.86 1.10 15.22
N GLN A 96 0.88 0.52 15.91
CA GLN A 96 0.74 -0.92 16.11
C GLN A 96 -0.33 -1.55 15.22
N LYS A 97 -1.24 -0.73 14.67
CA LYS A 97 -2.32 -1.14 13.78
C LYS A 97 -2.23 -0.35 12.49
N LEU A 98 -1.85 -1.01 11.40
CA LEU A 98 -1.67 -0.39 10.09
C LEU A 98 -2.69 -0.97 9.11
N GLU A 99 -3.49 -0.08 8.53
CA GLU A 99 -4.45 -0.44 7.49
C GLU A 99 -4.16 0.37 6.22
N LEU A 100 -3.83 -0.32 5.13
CA LEU A 100 -3.56 0.27 3.83
C LEU A 100 -4.51 -0.34 2.80
N GLN A 101 -5.32 0.50 2.16
CA GLN A 101 -6.00 0.16 0.91
C GLN A 101 -5.28 0.85 -0.24
N ILE A 102 -4.61 0.07 -1.08
CA ILE A 102 -3.90 0.53 -2.27
C ILE A 102 -4.92 0.75 -3.40
N THR A 103 -4.79 1.88 -4.07
CA THR A 103 -5.52 2.18 -5.32
C THR A 103 -4.50 2.40 -6.43
N THR A 104 -4.87 1.95 -7.61
CA THR A 104 -4.07 2.09 -8.82
C THR A 104 -4.93 2.75 -9.88
N GLU A 105 -4.27 3.26 -10.91
CA GLU A 105 -4.95 4.14 -11.85
C GLU A 105 -5.63 3.25 -12.88
N ASP A 106 -6.79 2.73 -12.50
CA ASP A 106 -7.54 1.85 -13.35
C ASP A 106 -8.23 2.65 -14.45
N VAL A 107 -8.13 2.13 -15.67
CA VAL A 107 -8.83 2.68 -16.83
C VAL A 107 -10.03 1.79 -17.00
N ASP A 108 -11.19 2.22 -16.50
CA ASP A 108 -12.44 1.47 -16.61
C ASP A 108 -12.63 0.88 -18.02
N GLY A 109 -12.82 -0.45 -18.09
CA GLY A 109 -14.09 -0.94 -18.64
C GLY A 109 -14.11 -1.79 -19.92
N ASP A 110 -13.00 -2.15 -20.57
CA ASP A 110 -13.09 -2.97 -21.81
C ASP A 110 -12.77 -4.46 -21.65
N GLY A 111 -12.33 -4.90 -20.47
CA GLY A 111 -11.98 -6.31 -20.22
C GLY A 111 -10.78 -6.80 -21.04
N SER A 112 -10.03 -5.91 -21.68
CA SER A 112 -8.74 -6.24 -22.29
C SER A 112 -7.67 -6.35 -21.20
N LEU A 113 -6.71 -7.26 -21.42
CA LEU A 113 -5.58 -7.56 -20.51
C LEU A 113 -5.09 -6.29 -19.80
N PRO A 114 -4.94 -6.28 -18.46
CA PRO A 114 -4.94 -5.02 -17.73
C PRO A 114 -3.81 -4.12 -18.25
N ALA A 115 -4.15 -2.97 -18.82
CA ALA A 115 -3.21 -1.92 -19.23
C ALA A 115 -2.26 -1.51 -18.07
N ASN A 116 -2.62 -1.92 -16.84
CA ASN A 116 -1.86 -1.72 -15.62
C ASN A 116 -0.70 -2.71 -15.43
N LEU A 117 -0.70 -3.90 -16.06
CA LEU A 117 0.32 -4.94 -15.82
C LEU A 117 1.73 -4.55 -16.29
N GLY A 118 1.87 -3.61 -17.21
CA GLY A 118 3.15 -3.10 -17.69
C GLY A 118 3.63 -1.81 -17.01
N LYS A 119 2.88 -1.29 -16.03
CA LYS A 119 3.21 -0.02 -15.39
C LYS A 119 4.38 -0.17 -14.41
N LYS A 120 5.55 0.36 -14.76
CA LYS A 120 6.75 0.30 -13.91
C LYS A 120 6.54 0.82 -12.49
N GLU A 121 5.71 1.85 -12.33
CA GLU A 121 5.39 2.44 -11.03
C GLU A 121 4.67 1.45 -10.12
N LEU A 122 3.78 0.64 -10.70
CA LEU A 122 3.03 -0.39 -9.97
C LEU A 122 3.98 -1.44 -9.39
N HIS A 123 4.90 -1.96 -10.21
CA HIS A 123 5.86 -2.97 -9.80
C HIS A 123 6.94 -2.42 -8.89
N SER A 124 7.39 -1.19 -9.12
CA SER A 124 8.28 -0.48 -8.20
C SER A 124 7.64 -0.33 -6.82
N PHE A 125 6.34 0.00 -6.78
CA PHE A 125 5.61 0.15 -5.54
C PHE A 125 5.49 -1.17 -4.77
N PHE A 126 4.86 -2.20 -5.36
CA PHE A 126 4.62 -3.47 -4.69
C PHE A 126 5.90 -4.28 -4.46
N GLY A 127 6.86 -4.20 -5.39
CA GLY A 127 8.12 -4.94 -5.32
C GLY A 127 9.13 -4.35 -4.32
N GLN A 128 9.03 -3.06 -4.01
CA GLN A 128 10.00 -2.40 -3.14
C GLN A 128 9.42 -1.33 -2.21
N GLN A 129 8.73 -0.32 -2.75
CA GLN A 129 8.41 0.89 -1.98
C GLN A 129 7.37 0.67 -0.88
N LEU A 130 6.39 -0.21 -1.10
CA LEU A 130 5.41 -0.61 -0.09
C LEU A 130 6.11 -1.21 1.12
N VAL A 131 7.00 -2.16 0.87
CA VAL A 131 7.74 -2.87 1.93
C VAL A 131 8.67 -1.90 2.66
N GLN A 132 9.61 -1.29 1.93
CA GLN A 132 10.63 -0.42 2.52
C GLN A 132 10.05 0.82 3.18
N GLY A 133 9.02 1.41 2.57
CA GLY A 133 8.41 2.64 3.04
C GLY A 133 7.40 2.42 4.16
N TRP A 134 6.51 1.45 4.04
CA TRP A 134 5.34 1.37 4.92
C TRP A 134 5.38 0.20 5.91
N LEU A 135 5.94 -0.94 5.51
CA LEU A 135 5.90 -2.16 6.33
C LEU A 135 7.16 -2.33 7.19
N GLU A 136 8.32 -1.98 6.66
CA GLU A 136 9.59 -2.04 7.37
C GLU A 136 9.59 -1.24 8.68
N PRO A 137 9.09 0.01 8.71
CA PRO A 137 9.18 0.83 9.92
C PRO A 137 8.30 0.35 11.07
N VAL A 138 7.32 -0.51 10.79
CA VAL A 138 6.40 -1.07 11.79
C VAL A 138 6.72 -2.52 12.14
N ARG A 139 7.69 -3.15 11.46
CA ARG A 139 7.88 -4.60 11.46
C ARG A 139 7.88 -5.23 12.84
N GLU A 140 8.68 -4.69 13.76
CA GLU A 140 8.97 -5.32 15.06
C GLU A 140 7.80 -5.28 16.04
N HIS A 141 6.89 -4.31 15.90
CA HIS A 141 5.83 -4.04 16.89
C HIS A 141 4.42 -4.03 16.30
N LEU A 142 4.26 -4.31 15.01
CA LEU A 142 2.95 -4.36 14.37
C LEU A 142 2.14 -5.54 14.90
N THR A 143 0.93 -5.26 15.41
CA THR A 143 0.00 -6.26 15.95
C THR A 143 -1.21 -6.49 15.05
N HIS A 144 -1.54 -5.52 14.19
CA HIS A 144 -2.63 -5.62 13.23
C HIS A 144 -2.18 -5.06 11.89
N LEU A 145 -2.31 -5.87 10.84
CA LEU A 145 -2.07 -5.49 9.46
C LEU A 145 -3.32 -5.74 8.64
N LYS A 146 -3.82 -4.70 7.99
CA LYS A 146 -4.76 -4.81 6.88
C LYS A 146 -4.10 -4.28 5.62
N LEU A 147 -3.89 -5.14 4.62
CA LEU A 147 -3.36 -4.75 3.33
C LEU A 147 -4.35 -5.19 2.25
N TYR A 148 -4.93 -4.22 1.56
CA TYR A 148 -5.97 -4.42 0.57
C TYR A 148 -5.59 -3.75 -0.74
N SER A 149 -5.77 -4.41 -1.87
CA SER A 149 -5.69 -3.79 -3.19
C SER A 149 -7.10 -3.72 -3.79
N ARG A 150 -7.56 -2.52 -4.14
CA ARG A 150 -8.95 -2.29 -4.57
C ARG A 150 -9.23 -2.86 -5.95
N ASP A 151 -8.43 -2.44 -6.92
CA ASP A 151 -8.75 -2.55 -8.34
C ASP A 151 -7.94 -3.65 -9.04
N MET A 152 -7.13 -4.40 -8.28
CA MET A 152 -6.24 -5.41 -8.85
C MET A 152 -5.71 -6.40 -7.83
N TYR A 153 -5.20 -7.52 -8.33
CA TYR A 153 -4.46 -8.50 -7.54
C TYR A 153 -2.96 -8.20 -7.48
N PHE A 154 -2.27 -8.61 -6.41
CA PHE A 154 -0.82 -8.49 -6.26
C PHE A 154 -0.22 -9.77 -5.66
N GLY A 155 1.11 -9.85 -5.52
CA GLY A 155 1.81 -11.02 -4.99
C GLY A 155 2.46 -11.82 -6.10
N TYR A 156 1.69 -12.24 -7.10
CA TYR A 156 2.22 -12.84 -8.33
C TYR A 156 2.64 -11.78 -9.36
N LEU A 157 1.71 -10.88 -9.68
CA LEU A 157 1.93 -9.79 -10.63
C LEU A 157 1.07 -8.58 -10.23
N PRO A 158 1.67 -7.48 -9.76
CA PRO A 158 3.10 -7.28 -9.50
C PRO A 158 3.58 -8.20 -8.37
N LYS A 159 4.86 -8.57 -8.46
CA LYS A 159 5.52 -9.36 -7.42
C LYS A 159 5.57 -8.57 -6.12
N CYS A 160 5.22 -9.21 -5.01
CA CYS A 160 5.28 -8.59 -3.68
C CYS A 160 5.65 -9.62 -2.62
N HIS A 161 6.75 -9.36 -1.90
CA HIS A 161 7.14 -10.16 -0.74
C HIS A 161 6.93 -9.34 0.52
N LEU A 162 6.11 -9.86 1.43
CA LEU A 162 5.84 -9.21 2.70
C LEU A 162 6.91 -9.62 3.73
N PRO A 163 7.34 -8.71 4.61
CA PRO A 163 8.23 -9.08 5.72
C PRO A 163 7.47 -9.91 6.76
N THR A 164 8.20 -10.62 7.62
CA THR A 164 7.60 -11.28 8.80
C THR A 164 7.44 -10.28 9.94
N PHE A 165 6.33 -10.36 10.66
CA PHE A 165 5.94 -9.45 11.73
C PHE A 165 5.84 -10.22 13.07
N PRO A 166 6.88 -10.23 13.92
CA PRO A 166 6.96 -11.11 15.08
C PRO A 166 5.83 -10.91 16.10
N ALA A 167 5.23 -9.73 16.18
CA ALA A 167 4.16 -9.40 17.14
C ALA A 167 2.73 -9.45 16.53
N LEU A 168 2.58 -9.92 15.29
CA LEU A 168 1.32 -9.84 14.54
C LEU A 168 0.26 -10.76 15.13
N ARG A 169 -0.90 -10.19 15.46
CA ARG A 169 -2.06 -10.89 16.01
C ARG A 169 -3.24 -10.93 15.04
N SER A 170 -3.38 -9.94 14.17
CA SER A 170 -4.45 -9.88 13.17
C SER A 170 -3.89 -9.55 11.80
N LEU A 171 -4.19 -10.41 10.82
CA LEU A 171 -3.77 -10.29 9.43
C LEU A 171 -4.99 -10.32 8.51
N ILE A 172 -5.22 -9.22 7.81
CA ILE A 172 -6.30 -9.07 6.83
C ILE A 172 -5.67 -8.76 5.48
N LEU A 173 -5.85 -9.68 4.52
CA LEU A 173 -5.32 -9.55 3.17
C LEU A 173 -6.46 -9.47 2.17
N GLY A 174 -6.39 -8.48 1.28
CA GLY A 174 -7.35 -8.26 0.23
C GLY A 174 -6.69 -8.20 -1.14
N GLY A 175 -6.98 -9.15 -2.02
CA GLY A 175 -6.41 -9.16 -3.37
C GLY A 175 -4.97 -9.70 -3.47
N LEU A 176 -4.47 -10.41 -2.46
CA LEU A 176 -3.19 -11.13 -2.58
C LEU A 176 -3.41 -12.46 -3.32
N SER A 177 -2.73 -12.65 -4.44
CA SER A 177 -2.72 -13.91 -5.19
C SER A 177 -1.76 -14.91 -4.57
N PHE A 178 -2.26 -16.09 -4.21
CA PHE A 178 -1.47 -17.25 -3.79
C PHE A 178 -1.10 -18.09 -5.02
N SER A 179 0.13 -17.91 -5.47
CA SER A 179 0.73 -18.54 -6.65
C SER A 179 1.88 -19.49 -6.32
N HIS A 180 2.55 -19.27 -5.19
CA HIS A 180 3.68 -20.06 -4.72
C HIS A 180 3.47 -20.47 -3.26
N GLU A 181 3.97 -21.66 -2.90
CA GLU A 181 3.87 -22.20 -1.55
C GLU A 181 4.52 -21.26 -0.51
N GLU A 182 5.58 -20.55 -0.88
CA GLU A 182 6.25 -19.58 -0.01
C GLU A 182 5.31 -18.49 0.54
N GLN A 183 4.26 -18.12 -0.21
CA GLN A 183 3.29 -17.11 0.22
C GLN A 183 2.38 -17.65 1.33
N LEU A 184 2.03 -18.94 1.27
CA LEU A 184 1.28 -19.61 2.33
C LEU A 184 2.18 -19.88 3.54
N THR A 185 3.41 -20.36 3.30
CA THR A 185 4.42 -20.58 4.34
C THR A 185 4.73 -19.30 5.08
N TRP A 186 4.78 -18.15 4.40
CA TRP A 186 4.93 -16.83 5.02
C TRP A 186 3.80 -16.54 6.04
N VAL A 187 2.54 -16.85 5.72
CA VAL A 187 1.43 -16.70 6.70
C VAL A 187 1.72 -17.56 7.94
N LEU A 188 2.15 -18.80 7.72
CA LEU A 188 2.46 -19.75 8.80
C LEU A 188 3.64 -19.31 9.68
N THR A 189 4.55 -18.45 9.21
CA THR A 189 5.63 -17.90 10.06
C THR A 189 5.11 -17.10 11.26
N HIS A 190 3.85 -16.69 11.24
CA HIS A 190 3.18 -15.97 12.33
C HIS A 190 2.37 -16.89 13.26
N GLY A 191 2.45 -18.22 13.10
CA GLY A 191 1.57 -19.18 13.79
C GLY A 191 1.60 -19.15 15.32
N ASN A 192 2.68 -18.61 15.92
CA ASN A 192 2.79 -18.47 17.38
C ASN A 192 2.04 -17.25 17.94
N THR A 193 1.73 -16.25 17.12
CA THR A 193 1.18 -14.96 17.56
C THR A 193 -0.12 -14.58 16.87
N LEU A 194 -0.38 -15.10 15.67
CA LEU A 194 -1.55 -14.78 14.87
C LEU A 194 -2.82 -15.40 15.48
N GLU A 195 -3.80 -14.54 15.78
CA GLU A 195 -5.10 -14.89 16.36
C GLU A 195 -6.24 -14.73 15.35
N GLU A 196 -6.09 -13.86 14.36
CA GLU A 196 -7.08 -13.59 13.33
C GLU A 196 -6.43 -13.59 11.93
N LEU A 197 -6.99 -14.36 11.01
CA LEU A 197 -6.64 -14.38 9.60
C LEU A 197 -7.89 -14.17 8.76
N VAL A 198 -7.91 -13.11 7.96
CA VAL A 198 -8.97 -12.85 6.98
C VAL A 198 -8.36 -12.75 5.59
N LEU A 199 -8.83 -13.59 4.68
CA LEU A 199 -8.46 -13.59 3.27
C LEU A 199 -9.69 -13.18 2.46
N ASP A 200 -9.68 -11.96 1.95
CA ASP A 200 -10.76 -11.38 1.15
C ASP A 200 -10.34 -11.27 -0.32
N ASN A 201 -11.09 -11.91 -1.22
CA ASN A 201 -10.79 -11.92 -2.64
C ASN A 201 -9.30 -12.27 -2.94
N CYS A 202 -8.75 -13.27 -2.25
CA CYS A 202 -7.37 -13.73 -2.46
C CYS A 202 -7.36 -14.99 -3.35
N PRO A 203 -7.09 -14.87 -4.66
CA PRO A 203 -7.19 -16.01 -5.57
C PRO A 203 -6.03 -17.00 -5.37
N ILE A 204 -6.31 -18.28 -5.57
CA ILE A 204 -5.29 -19.33 -5.69
C ILE A 204 -5.01 -19.55 -7.18
N VAL A 205 -3.78 -19.30 -7.60
CA VAL A 205 -3.36 -19.41 -8.99
C VAL A 205 -2.93 -20.86 -9.27
N ILE A 206 -3.76 -21.59 -10.01
CA ILE A 206 -3.49 -22.99 -10.43
C ILE A 206 -2.76 -23.07 -11.77
N GLY A 207 -2.78 -21.99 -12.54
CA GLY A 207 -2.19 -21.91 -13.87
C GLY A 207 -2.39 -20.51 -14.42
N VAL A 208 -1.37 -19.99 -15.09
CA VAL A 208 -1.41 -18.65 -15.65
C VAL A 208 -0.75 -18.68 -17.03
N ARG A 209 -1.34 -17.95 -17.97
CA ARG A 209 -0.76 -17.74 -19.30
C ARG A 209 -0.46 -16.26 -19.43
N ILE A 210 0.82 -15.93 -19.31
CA ILE A 210 1.30 -14.56 -19.37
C ILE A 210 2.34 -14.44 -20.49
N PRO A 211 2.30 -13.38 -21.32
CA PRO A 211 3.27 -13.17 -22.39
C PRO A 211 4.60 -12.61 -21.85
N SER A 212 5.15 -13.18 -20.77
CA SER A 212 6.38 -12.72 -20.08
C SER A 212 7.44 -13.80 -20.03
N THR A 213 8.70 -13.39 -19.97
CA THR A 213 9.73 -14.22 -19.35
C THR A 213 9.52 -14.27 -17.83
N LEU A 214 9.82 -15.43 -17.24
CA LEU A 214 9.78 -15.64 -15.80
C LEU A 214 11.20 -15.58 -15.21
N ASP A 215 11.31 -15.16 -13.96
CA ASP A 215 12.54 -15.28 -13.17
C ASP A 215 12.76 -16.72 -12.69
N SER A 216 13.87 -16.96 -11.99
CA SER A 216 14.22 -18.30 -11.48
C SER A 216 13.20 -18.86 -10.49
N ASN A 217 12.34 -18.01 -9.94
CA ASN A 217 11.31 -18.36 -8.97
C ASN A 217 9.91 -18.35 -9.62
N ASN A 218 9.82 -18.39 -10.95
CA ASN A 218 8.58 -18.40 -11.73
C ASN A 218 7.70 -17.15 -11.62
N PHE A 219 8.25 -16.01 -11.19
CA PHE A 219 7.54 -14.72 -11.25
C PHE A 219 7.80 -13.99 -12.57
N PRO A 220 6.84 -13.23 -13.12
CA PRO A 220 7.08 -12.46 -14.34
C PRO A 220 8.14 -11.36 -14.15
N ILE A 221 9.08 -11.23 -15.10
CA ILE A 221 10.07 -10.15 -15.18
C ILE A 221 9.47 -8.98 -15.97
N GLU A 222 9.57 -7.74 -15.48
CA GLU A 222 8.99 -6.56 -16.17
C GLU A 222 9.75 -6.09 -17.45
N PRO A 223 9.06 -5.43 -18.43
CA PRO A 223 7.62 -5.36 -18.61
C PRO A 223 7.13 -6.11 -19.86
N LEU A 224 5.90 -6.61 -19.70
CA LEU A 224 5.10 -7.44 -20.57
C LEU A 224 4.68 -6.85 -21.92
N PHE A 225 4.84 -5.53 -22.09
CA PHE A 225 4.59 -4.84 -23.34
C PHE A 225 5.57 -3.67 -23.45
N ASN A 226 6.61 -3.84 -24.27
CA ASN A 226 7.26 -2.69 -24.90
C ASN A 226 6.41 -2.33 -26.12
N SER A 227 5.70 -1.21 -26.04
CA SER A 227 5.24 -0.45 -27.20
C SER A 227 5.17 1.01 -26.84
#